data_AF-A0A554N2Y7-F1
#
_entry.id   AF-A0A554N2Y7-F1
#
_cell.length_a   1.000
_cell.length_b   1.000
_cell.length_c   1.000
_cell.angle_alpha   90.00
_cell.angle_beta   90.00
_cell.angle_gamma   90.00
#
_symmetry.space_group_name_H-M   'P 1'
#
loop_
_entity.id
_entity.type
_entity.pdbx_description
1 polymer ?
#
loop_
_entity_poly.entity_id
_entity_poly.type
_entity_poly.pdbx_seq_one_letter_code
_entity_poly.pdbx_strand_id
1 'polypeptide(L)'
;MHRSTSTVRRACAVGTTVALVGLTTGLGIMTATAANAETIVTPQPISAVETPTPADGIETPTPTDPSAETPETPVPVPGDEETPAAPAPEATDEPAAPETTAPTATEAPKPTATPKPDVTAKAADATVTIAGSAKVGTRLVAVVTGFDDEAGYKYSWTDQDGNVLSKAASYVVDPTDVRKTITVAVTGTLPGATEANTVTSAATVPVTQSPAFLGADGEPTTAGASRKSPLVLTSTAGDSFSHTFRAQGFPEPTYSLSWFSQDDADFADEYPGESDPEEQLPYELSFDASTGELSGTATLAMDSEFAVTATSGTESVTQYVSMTVEAAAPVGVMVYTTDRAGLFDESDDDDTERTSWIIEPDGSVYTLGEEDFTVGGRPTVKQGGTLVIQGGAVDRFGNPIGGFDDETPEMPVVTSDVASDVIAPDPDLGDLGLVDVTFPHASIHNLTVASGAFSTSFAVDVRPTVAPAVAPVPVAAPGAPVNTGGTLAYTGSDTTDALPWALGLLVAGAGLIGARFARRRRAQR
;
A
#
# COMPACT_ATOMS: atom_id res chain seq x y z
N MET A 1 -26.07 -33.32 -11.73
CA MET A 1 -24.82 -33.97 -12.20
C MET A 1 -24.10 -33.01 -13.13
N HIS A 2 -23.20 -32.19 -12.59
CA HIS A 2 -22.17 -31.50 -13.35
C HIS A 2 -20.89 -31.57 -12.54
N ARG A 3 -19.89 -32.27 -13.07
CA ARG A 3 -18.53 -32.30 -12.53
C ARG A 3 -17.84 -31.04 -13.01
N SER A 4 -17.60 -30.11 -12.09
CA SER A 4 -16.76 -28.94 -12.33
C SER A 4 -15.30 -29.37 -12.13
N THR A 5 -14.56 -29.48 -13.23
CA THR A 5 -13.11 -29.65 -13.23
C THR A 5 -12.48 -28.27 -13.27
N SER A 6 -12.39 -27.58 -12.12
CA SER A 6 -11.56 -26.36 -12.01
C SER A 6 -10.91 -26.19 -10.63
N THR A 7 -10.85 -27.24 -9.82
CA THR A 7 -10.33 -27.20 -8.44
C THR A 7 -8.85 -27.57 -8.30
N VAL A 8 -8.13 -27.82 -9.40
CA VAL A 8 -6.74 -28.36 -9.38
C VAL A 8 -5.72 -27.43 -10.06
N ARG A 9 -6.04 -26.15 -10.29
CA ARG A 9 -5.07 -25.13 -10.76
C ARG A 9 -5.14 -23.81 -9.96
N ARG A 10 -5.27 -23.90 -8.64
CA ARG A 10 -5.17 -22.74 -7.71
C ARG A 10 -4.06 -22.94 -6.67
N ALA A 11 -2.94 -23.51 -7.08
CA ALA A 11 -1.82 -23.83 -6.17
C ALA A 11 -0.43 -23.41 -6.70
N CYS A 12 -0.31 -22.64 -7.78
CA CYS A 12 1.00 -22.24 -8.32
C CYS A 12 1.11 -20.77 -8.78
N ALA A 13 0.20 -19.89 -8.39
CA ALA A 13 0.31 -18.47 -8.71
C ALA A 13 -0.22 -17.67 -7.51
N VAL A 14 0.37 -16.49 -7.28
CA VAL A 14 0.24 -15.62 -6.09
C VAL A 14 1.21 -16.00 -4.97
N GLY A 15 2.41 -15.40 -5.02
CA GLY A 15 3.40 -15.45 -3.95
C GLY A 15 4.85 -15.10 -4.35
N THR A 16 5.16 -14.92 -5.63
CA THR A 16 6.49 -14.51 -6.11
C THR A 16 6.72 -12.99 -6.11
N THR A 17 5.83 -12.19 -5.50
CA THR A 17 5.82 -10.73 -5.69
C THR A 17 5.76 -9.87 -4.42
N VAL A 18 6.00 -10.42 -3.22
CA VAL A 18 6.18 -9.61 -1.99
C VAL A 18 7.47 -10.00 -1.25
N ALA A 19 8.57 -9.97 -2.00
CA ALA A 19 9.93 -10.05 -1.46
C ALA A 19 10.83 -8.94 -2.03
N LEU A 20 10.24 -7.85 -2.53
CA LEU A 20 10.96 -6.86 -3.35
C LEU A 20 10.75 -5.39 -2.94
N VAL A 21 10.17 -5.11 -1.76
CA VAL A 21 10.05 -3.73 -1.26
C VAL A 21 10.71 -3.60 0.11
N GLY A 22 12.05 -3.72 0.10
CA GLY A 22 12.94 -3.34 1.20
C GLY A 22 14.34 -2.93 0.70
N LEU A 23 14.51 -2.75 -0.62
CA LEU A 23 15.83 -2.74 -1.27
C LEU A 23 16.20 -1.41 -1.95
N THR A 24 15.61 -0.27 -1.58
CA THR A 24 15.90 1.01 -2.29
C THR A 24 16.32 2.21 -1.44
N THR A 25 16.58 2.08 -0.13
CA THR A 25 17.16 3.21 0.64
C THR A 25 18.34 2.80 1.51
N GLY A 26 19.52 2.63 0.90
CA GLY A 26 20.74 2.36 1.67
C GLY A 26 22.09 2.41 0.95
N LEU A 27 22.16 2.82 -0.32
CA LEU A 27 23.44 2.91 -1.05
C LEU A 27 23.62 4.29 -1.67
N GLY A 28 24.01 5.23 -0.79
CA GLY A 28 24.62 6.50 -1.18
C GLY A 28 25.96 6.26 -1.86
N ILE A 29 26.05 6.68 -3.11
CA ILE A 29 27.21 6.66 -3.98
C ILE A 29 28.32 7.51 -3.34
N MET A 30 29.47 6.90 -2.97
CA MET A 30 30.73 7.62 -2.81
C MET A 30 31.87 6.82 -3.42
N THR A 31 32.34 7.31 -4.56
CA THR A 31 33.57 6.93 -5.26
C THR A 31 34.79 7.10 -4.37
N ALA A 32 35.55 6.03 -4.16
CA ALA A 32 36.88 6.08 -3.58
C ALA A 32 37.87 6.76 -4.55
N THR A 33 38.53 7.82 -4.10
CA THR A 33 39.86 8.22 -4.60
C THR A 33 40.86 7.95 -3.47
N ALA A 34 41.83 7.08 -3.75
CA ALA A 34 42.94 6.81 -2.86
C ALA A 34 43.93 8.00 -2.85
N ALA A 35 44.45 8.32 -1.66
CA ALA A 35 45.69 9.07 -1.51
C ALA A 35 46.45 8.59 -0.26
N ASN A 36 47.77 8.73 -0.35
CA ASN A 36 48.82 7.95 0.31
C ASN A 36 49.02 8.18 1.82
N ALA A 37 49.79 7.25 2.39
CA ALA A 37 50.27 7.16 3.76
C ALA A 37 51.03 8.38 4.29
N GLU A 38 50.88 8.66 5.60
CA GLU A 38 51.94 9.10 6.50
C GLU A 38 51.55 8.84 7.96
N THR A 39 52.51 9.00 8.87
CA THR A 39 52.84 8.07 9.95
C THR A 39 52.48 8.60 11.36
N ILE A 40 52.51 7.69 12.33
CA ILE A 40 52.90 7.81 13.76
C ILE A 40 51.82 8.19 14.82
N VAL A 41 51.61 7.24 15.75
CA VAL A 41 51.86 7.28 17.23
C VAL A 41 50.72 6.63 18.01
N THR A 42 51.02 5.49 18.64
CA THR A 42 50.37 4.98 19.86
C THR A 42 51.21 5.44 21.08
N PRO A 43 50.59 5.79 22.21
CA PRO A 43 50.60 4.89 23.38
C PRO A 43 49.20 4.81 24.03
N GLN A 44 48.60 3.64 24.26
CA GLN A 44 48.72 2.75 25.44
C GLN A 44 48.28 3.36 26.80
N PRO A 45 47.68 2.56 27.72
CA PRO A 45 46.52 2.94 28.54
C PRO A 45 46.80 2.94 30.07
N ILE A 46 45.93 3.57 30.88
CA ILE A 46 45.78 3.36 32.34
C ILE A 46 44.41 3.92 32.81
N SER A 47 43.45 3.07 33.20
CA SER A 47 43.10 2.63 34.56
C SER A 47 42.24 3.58 35.43
N ALA A 48 40.95 3.22 35.52
CA ALA A 48 40.13 2.95 36.72
C ALA A 48 39.68 4.05 37.72
N VAL A 49 38.51 3.73 38.33
CA VAL A 49 37.91 4.23 39.61
C VAL A 49 36.99 5.46 39.39
N GLU A 50 35.73 5.57 39.82
CA GLU A 50 34.83 4.83 40.74
C GLU A 50 33.36 5.22 40.44
N THR A 51 32.41 4.36 40.78
CA THR A 51 30.98 4.69 40.95
C THR A 51 30.74 5.24 42.36
N PRO A 52 29.83 6.20 42.55
CA PRO A 52 28.64 5.86 43.33
C PRO A 52 27.32 6.44 42.77
N THR A 53 26.26 5.65 42.93
CA THR A 53 24.82 5.93 42.74
C THR A 53 24.19 6.19 44.12
N PRO A 54 22.90 6.58 44.27
CA PRO A 54 22.11 7.70 43.72
C PRO A 54 21.64 8.66 44.85
N ALA A 55 20.99 9.78 44.50
CA ALA A 55 20.13 10.51 45.44
C ALA A 55 18.85 11.00 44.75
N ASP A 56 17.72 10.58 45.31
CA ASP A 56 16.37 11.09 45.07
C ASP A 56 16.27 12.60 45.39
N GLY A 57 15.42 13.29 44.64
CA GLY A 57 15.08 14.69 44.87
C GLY A 57 13.96 15.19 43.96
N ILE A 58 12.73 14.96 44.41
CA ILE A 58 11.50 15.68 44.00
C ILE A 58 11.77 17.19 44.11
N GLU A 59 11.39 18.01 43.12
CA GLU A 59 10.60 19.25 43.25
C GLU A 59 10.11 19.77 41.88
N THR A 60 8.79 19.96 41.78
CA THR A 60 8.09 20.75 40.74
C THR A 60 8.31 22.24 40.99
N PRO A 61 8.38 23.08 39.93
CA PRO A 61 7.49 24.24 39.92
C PRO A 61 6.86 24.57 38.55
N THR A 62 5.64 25.07 38.62
CA THR A 62 4.84 25.81 37.62
C THR A 62 4.17 26.95 38.43
N PRO A 63 3.70 28.10 37.91
CA PRO A 63 3.59 28.62 36.53
C PRO A 63 4.17 30.04 36.32
N THR A 64 4.34 30.45 35.06
CA THR A 64 4.31 31.89 34.70
C THR A 64 3.63 32.08 33.34
N ASP A 65 2.51 32.79 33.35
CA ASP A 65 1.87 33.57 32.26
C ASP A 65 1.16 34.74 32.99
N PRO A 66 0.84 35.93 32.41
CA PRO A 66 0.71 36.24 30.99
C PRO A 66 1.33 37.56 30.52
N SER A 67 1.54 37.70 29.20
CA SER A 67 1.58 39.02 28.57
C SER A 67 0.91 39.00 27.20
N ALA A 68 -0.23 39.68 27.15
CA ALA A 68 -1.00 39.98 25.96
C ALA A 68 -0.42 41.20 25.23
N GLU A 69 -0.32 41.15 23.90
CA GLU A 69 -0.54 42.31 23.02
C GLU A 69 -1.18 41.84 21.70
N THR A 70 -2.15 42.62 21.22
CA THR A 70 -2.88 42.51 19.95
C THR A 70 -2.91 43.93 19.34
N PRO A 71 -3.45 44.15 18.13
CA PRO A 71 -2.83 44.13 16.81
C PRO A 71 -2.64 45.56 16.20
N GLU A 72 -1.75 45.74 15.23
CA GLU A 72 -1.60 47.03 14.53
C GLU A 72 -1.50 46.84 12.99
N THR A 73 -2.50 47.34 12.28
CA THR A 73 -2.51 47.88 10.89
C THR A 73 -3.76 48.79 10.85
N PRO A 74 -3.85 49.98 10.17
CA PRO A 74 -3.37 50.24 8.80
C PRO A 74 -2.96 51.71 8.43
N VAL A 75 -2.80 51.93 7.12
CA VAL A 75 -3.01 53.15 6.25
C VAL A 75 -1.78 54.05 5.84
N PRO A 76 -1.81 54.84 4.72
CA PRO A 76 -1.25 54.51 3.38
C PRO A 76 -0.47 55.69 2.67
N VAL A 77 -0.46 55.70 1.31
CA VAL A 77 -0.26 56.80 0.29
C VAL A 77 1.14 56.84 -0.40
N PRO A 78 1.29 57.34 -1.68
CA PRO A 78 0.68 57.08 -3.01
C PRO A 78 1.76 56.53 -4.01
N GLY A 79 1.55 56.07 -5.26
CA GLY A 79 0.79 56.55 -6.43
C GLY A 79 1.75 57.16 -7.46
N ASP A 80 1.99 56.49 -8.60
CA ASP A 80 2.21 57.10 -9.92
C ASP A 80 2.20 56.05 -11.06
N GLU A 81 1.77 56.54 -12.23
CA GLU A 81 1.35 55.86 -13.46
C GLU A 81 2.47 55.22 -14.29
N GLU A 82 2.12 54.18 -15.05
CA GLU A 82 2.19 54.07 -16.52
C GLU A 82 2.50 52.64 -17.01
N THR A 83 1.62 52.18 -17.89
CA THR A 83 1.66 50.93 -18.66
C THR A 83 2.85 50.88 -19.63
N PRO A 84 3.46 49.70 -19.85
CA PRO A 84 3.63 49.25 -21.24
C PRO A 84 3.28 47.77 -21.48
N ALA A 85 2.80 47.54 -22.71
CA ALA A 85 2.35 46.27 -23.27
C ALA A 85 3.47 45.30 -23.68
N ALA A 86 3.10 44.03 -23.86
CA ALA A 86 3.80 43.01 -24.67
C ALA A 86 2.82 41.87 -25.06
N PRO A 87 3.13 40.99 -26.04
CA PRO A 87 3.18 41.23 -27.48
C PRO A 87 2.20 40.33 -28.28
N ALA A 88 2.09 40.57 -29.59
CA ALA A 88 1.32 39.79 -30.57
C ALA A 88 2.08 38.52 -31.05
N PRO A 89 1.37 37.59 -31.73
CA PRO A 89 1.85 37.23 -33.07
C PRO A 89 0.75 37.11 -34.16
N GLU A 90 1.19 37.53 -35.36
CA GLU A 90 0.93 37.08 -36.74
C GLU A 90 -0.48 36.85 -37.33
N ALA A 91 -0.73 37.58 -38.43
CA ALA A 91 -1.69 37.32 -39.50
C ALA A 91 -1.06 36.38 -40.56
N THR A 92 -1.78 35.62 -41.39
CA THR A 92 -2.42 36.10 -42.64
C THR A 92 -2.97 34.89 -43.41
N ASP A 93 -4.10 35.06 -44.11
CA ASP A 93 -4.39 34.60 -45.48
C ASP A 93 -5.73 35.25 -45.90
N GLU A 94 -5.70 36.42 -46.54
CA GLU A 94 -5.66 36.67 -48.00
C GLU A 94 -6.98 36.36 -48.75
N PRO A 95 -7.62 37.39 -49.35
CA PRO A 95 -8.49 37.22 -50.51
C PRO A 95 -7.96 37.98 -51.74
N ALA A 96 -8.04 37.36 -52.93
CA ALA A 96 -7.85 38.04 -54.21
C ALA A 96 -8.90 37.62 -55.25
N ALA A 97 -9.50 38.63 -55.90
CA ALA A 97 -10.48 38.57 -56.99
C ALA A 97 -9.81 38.30 -58.36
N PRO A 98 -10.56 38.12 -59.48
CA PRO A 98 -11.02 39.27 -60.30
C PRO A 98 -12.40 39.00 -60.97
N GLU A 99 -13.12 39.85 -61.73
CA GLU A 99 -12.79 40.80 -62.79
C GLU A 99 -13.88 41.89 -62.96
N THR A 100 -13.50 42.95 -63.69
CA THR A 100 -14.21 44.21 -63.95
C THR A 100 -14.65 44.34 -65.42
N THR A 101 -15.79 45.04 -65.64
CA THR A 101 -16.29 45.81 -66.83
C THR A 101 -16.99 45.10 -68.01
N ALA A 102 -18.08 45.61 -68.65
CA ALA A 102 -18.89 46.86 -68.65
C ALA A 102 -20.26 46.57 -69.39
N PRO A 103 -21.12 47.51 -69.89
CA PRO A 103 -21.39 48.93 -69.61
C PRO A 103 -22.90 49.33 -69.40
N THR A 104 -23.10 50.51 -68.82
CA THR A 104 -24.06 51.63 -69.05
C THR A 104 -25.40 51.45 -69.82
N ALA A 105 -26.53 51.84 -69.19
CA ALA A 105 -27.42 52.96 -69.60
C ALA A 105 -28.70 53.12 -68.72
N THR A 106 -28.87 54.32 -68.15
CA THR A 106 -30.07 55.22 -67.99
C THR A 106 -31.48 54.60 -68.12
N GLU A 107 -32.50 54.83 -67.28
CA GLU A 107 -33.12 56.07 -66.75
C GLU A 107 -34.19 55.74 -65.67
N ALA A 108 -34.57 56.71 -64.84
CA ALA A 108 -35.57 56.62 -63.75
C ALA A 108 -37.04 56.66 -64.22
N PRO A 109 -38.01 56.21 -63.39
CA PRO A 109 -38.90 57.20 -62.77
C PRO A 109 -39.35 56.90 -61.30
N LYS A 110 -39.88 58.00 -60.71
CA LYS A 110 -40.53 58.33 -59.43
C LYS A 110 -41.25 57.25 -58.56
N PRO A 111 -41.50 57.57 -57.26
CA PRO A 111 -41.69 56.64 -56.15
C PRO A 111 -43.13 56.17 -55.96
N THR A 112 -43.33 55.03 -55.28
CA THR A 112 -44.63 54.65 -54.72
C THR A 112 -44.43 53.91 -53.39
N ALA A 113 -45.01 54.54 -52.35
CA ALA A 113 -45.44 54.06 -51.03
C ALA A 113 -44.59 53.00 -50.28
N THR A 114 -44.01 53.44 -49.16
CA THR A 114 -43.57 52.58 -48.05
C THR A 114 -44.76 51.78 -47.51
N PRO A 115 -44.71 50.44 -47.44
CA PRO A 115 -45.68 49.68 -46.68
C PRO A 115 -45.42 49.92 -45.19
N LYS A 116 -46.46 50.39 -44.49
CA LYS A 116 -46.48 50.51 -43.03
C LYS A 116 -46.21 49.13 -42.42
N PRO A 117 -45.24 48.98 -41.50
CA PRO A 117 -45.08 47.73 -40.78
C PRO A 117 -46.36 47.48 -39.96
N ASP A 118 -46.92 46.28 -40.11
CA ASP A 118 -47.92 45.74 -39.21
C ASP A 118 -47.21 45.45 -37.88
N VAL A 119 -47.26 46.42 -36.97
CA VAL A 119 -46.77 46.25 -35.59
C VAL A 119 -47.92 45.72 -34.76
N THR A 120 -48.26 44.47 -35.00
CA THR A 120 -48.91 43.64 -33.98
C THR A 120 -47.93 42.55 -33.57
N ALA A 121 -46.75 42.97 -33.08
CA ALA A 121 -45.87 42.07 -32.35
C ALA A 121 -46.63 41.64 -31.09
N LYS A 122 -47.02 40.36 -31.04
CA LYS A 122 -47.45 39.72 -29.79
C LYS A 122 -46.35 40.01 -28.76
N ALA A 123 -46.68 40.66 -27.65
CA ALA A 123 -45.74 40.86 -26.55
C ALA A 123 -45.14 39.49 -26.19
N ALA A 124 -43.81 39.40 -26.15
CA ALA A 124 -43.15 38.20 -25.71
C ALA A 124 -43.56 37.96 -24.25
N ASP A 125 -44.16 36.80 -23.96
CA ASP A 125 -44.47 36.41 -22.59
C ASP A 125 -43.16 36.39 -21.79
N ALA A 126 -43.12 37.04 -20.63
CA ALA A 126 -41.90 37.07 -19.82
C ALA A 126 -41.51 35.66 -19.37
N THR A 127 -40.20 35.40 -19.31
CA THR A 127 -39.67 34.09 -18.91
C THR A 127 -38.61 34.23 -17.83
N VAL A 128 -38.59 33.24 -16.93
CA VAL A 128 -37.60 33.10 -15.87
C VAL A 128 -36.99 31.72 -15.99
N THR A 129 -35.67 31.64 -16.12
CA THR A 129 -34.92 30.39 -16.15
C THR A 129 -33.83 30.40 -15.07
N ILE A 130 -33.38 29.21 -14.67
CA ILE A 130 -32.28 29.05 -13.74
C ILE A 130 -31.04 28.66 -14.55
N ALA A 131 -29.99 29.45 -14.44
CA ALA A 131 -28.66 29.12 -14.94
C ALA A 131 -27.80 28.55 -13.80
N GLY A 132 -27.00 27.52 -14.10
CA GLY A 132 -26.15 26.81 -13.14
C GLY A 132 -26.60 25.37 -12.91
N SER A 133 -25.71 24.56 -12.33
CA SER A 133 -25.99 23.16 -11.99
C SER A 133 -26.57 23.07 -10.59
N ALA A 134 -27.68 22.36 -10.38
CA ALA A 134 -28.22 22.09 -9.04
C ALA A 134 -27.32 21.08 -8.30
N LYS A 135 -26.27 21.58 -7.66
CA LYS A 135 -25.27 20.79 -6.93
C LYS A 135 -24.82 21.59 -5.71
N VAL A 136 -24.62 20.94 -4.57
CA VAL A 136 -24.18 21.62 -3.34
C VAL A 136 -22.95 22.50 -3.58
N GLY A 137 -22.99 23.73 -3.05
CA GLY A 137 -21.91 24.70 -3.16
C GLY A 137 -21.81 25.44 -4.49
N THR A 138 -22.60 25.08 -5.52
CA THR A 138 -22.63 25.82 -6.77
C THR A 138 -23.58 27.01 -6.69
N ARG A 139 -23.35 28.01 -7.56
CA ARG A 139 -24.19 29.21 -7.66
C ARG A 139 -25.22 29.06 -8.77
N LEU A 140 -26.50 29.12 -8.40
CA LEU A 140 -27.64 29.29 -9.30
C LEU A 140 -27.93 30.77 -9.52
N VAL A 141 -28.26 31.15 -10.76
CA VAL A 141 -28.58 32.54 -11.14
C VAL A 141 -29.93 32.56 -11.86
N ALA A 142 -30.80 33.48 -11.46
CA ALA A 142 -32.07 33.71 -12.14
C ALA A 142 -31.82 34.54 -13.40
N VAL A 143 -32.17 33.99 -14.56
CA VAL A 143 -32.11 34.68 -15.85
C VAL A 143 -33.53 35.09 -16.22
N VAL A 144 -33.71 36.39 -16.44
CA VAL A 144 -35.02 37.01 -16.60
C VAL A 144 -35.08 37.69 -17.96
N THR A 145 -36.14 37.48 -18.73
CA THR A 145 -36.37 38.16 -20.02
C THR A 145 -37.83 38.57 -20.18
N GLY A 146 -38.07 39.66 -20.93
CA GLY A 146 -39.43 40.08 -21.31
C GLY A 146 -40.20 40.91 -20.27
N PHE A 147 -39.53 41.48 -19.26
CA PHE A 147 -40.10 42.47 -18.34
C PHE A 147 -39.73 43.90 -18.79
N ASP A 148 -40.55 44.90 -18.45
CA ASP A 148 -40.38 46.30 -18.87
C ASP A 148 -39.38 47.10 -18.01
N ASP A 149 -39.15 46.67 -16.76
CA ASP A 149 -38.29 47.35 -15.80
C ASP A 149 -37.27 46.38 -15.18
N GLU A 150 -36.00 46.55 -15.54
CA GLU A 150 -34.90 45.69 -15.07
C GLU A 150 -34.40 46.04 -13.65
N ALA A 151 -34.75 47.20 -13.10
CA ALA A 151 -34.18 47.69 -11.84
C ALA A 151 -35.00 47.32 -10.59
N GLY A 152 -36.18 46.71 -10.75
CA GLY A 152 -37.17 46.51 -9.67
C GLY A 152 -37.47 45.07 -9.25
N TYR A 153 -36.72 44.08 -9.75
CA TYR A 153 -37.05 42.66 -9.53
C TYR A 153 -36.99 42.24 -8.06
N LYS A 154 -37.99 41.46 -7.64
CA LYS A 154 -37.96 40.72 -6.37
C LYS A 154 -37.85 39.23 -6.65
N TYR A 155 -36.83 38.61 -6.08
CA TYR A 155 -36.56 37.17 -6.24
C TYR A 155 -37.05 36.41 -5.01
N SER A 156 -37.51 35.18 -5.22
CA SER A 156 -37.81 34.22 -4.16
C SER A 156 -37.42 32.82 -4.66
N TRP A 157 -36.27 32.34 -4.20
CA TRP A 157 -35.83 30.96 -4.40
C TRP A 157 -36.55 30.07 -3.39
N THR A 158 -37.14 28.98 -3.86
CA THR A 158 -37.88 28.03 -3.02
C THR A 158 -37.47 26.60 -3.30
N ASP A 159 -37.40 25.79 -2.24
CA ASP A 159 -37.29 24.34 -2.39
C ASP A 159 -38.65 23.72 -2.78
N GLN A 160 -38.64 22.42 -3.03
CA GLN A 160 -39.82 21.63 -3.38
C GLN A 160 -40.92 21.66 -2.31
N ASP A 161 -40.56 21.91 -1.04
CA ASP A 161 -41.49 21.98 0.08
C ASP A 161 -42.09 23.39 0.25
N GLY A 162 -41.64 24.36 -0.57
CA GLY A 162 -42.07 25.75 -0.53
C GLY A 162 -41.32 26.63 0.48
N ASN A 163 -40.24 26.12 1.08
CA ASN A 163 -39.39 26.91 1.98
C ASN A 163 -38.59 27.93 1.19
N VAL A 164 -38.52 29.16 1.69
CA VAL A 164 -37.75 30.24 1.03
C VAL A 164 -36.27 30.07 1.38
N LEU A 165 -35.46 29.82 0.35
CA LEU A 165 -34.02 29.63 0.44
C LEU A 165 -33.26 30.95 0.36
N SER A 166 -33.68 31.85 -0.54
CA SER A 166 -33.02 33.14 -0.77
C SER A 166 -33.96 34.13 -1.47
N LYS A 167 -33.69 35.43 -1.29
CA LYS A 167 -34.37 36.53 -1.99
C LYS A 167 -33.45 37.34 -2.91
N ALA A 168 -32.22 36.89 -3.10
CA ALA A 168 -31.25 37.52 -3.99
C ALA A 168 -31.43 37.03 -5.43
N ALA A 169 -30.84 37.75 -6.40
CA ALA A 169 -30.83 37.34 -7.81
C ALA A 169 -30.10 36.01 -8.07
N SER A 170 -29.30 35.55 -7.11
CA SER A 170 -28.59 34.28 -7.15
C SER A 170 -28.67 33.55 -5.81
N TYR A 171 -28.49 32.23 -5.85
CA TYR A 171 -28.47 31.37 -4.67
C TYR A 171 -27.29 30.40 -4.74
N VAL A 172 -26.56 30.24 -3.62
CA VAL A 172 -25.56 29.18 -3.49
C VAL A 172 -26.25 28.00 -2.84
N VAL A 173 -26.24 26.84 -3.51
CA VAL A 173 -26.99 25.66 -3.07
C VAL A 173 -26.44 25.14 -1.75
N ASP A 174 -27.30 25.00 -0.75
CA ASP A 174 -26.94 24.57 0.59
C ASP A 174 -26.93 23.03 0.70
N PRO A 175 -26.07 22.42 1.54
CA PRO A 175 -26.11 20.98 1.79
C PRO A 175 -27.48 20.45 2.23
N THR A 176 -28.33 21.27 2.85
CA THR A 176 -29.70 20.89 3.24
C THR A 176 -30.68 20.78 2.08
N ASP A 177 -30.30 21.24 0.87
CA ASP A 177 -31.12 21.14 -0.33
C ASP A 177 -30.93 19.83 -1.11
N VAL A 178 -29.98 18.97 -0.70
CA VAL A 178 -29.68 17.71 -1.38
C VAL A 178 -30.96 16.88 -1.57
N ARG A 179 -31.10 16.27 -2.75
CA ARG A 179 -32.30 15.52 -3.22
C ARG A 179 -33.53 16.39 -3.52
N LYS A 180 -33.56 17.67 -3.15
CA LYS A 180 -34.68 18.57 -3.44
C LYS A 180 -34.54 19.21 -4.82
N THR A 181 -35.64 19.67 -5.37
CA THR A 181 -35.66 20.55 -6.55
C THR A 181 -35.78 22.00 -6.12
N ILE A 182 -35.18 22.91 -6.89
CA ILE A 182 -35.18 24.35 -6.61
C ILE A 182 -35.95 25.08 -7.71
N THR A 183 -36.73 26.08 -7.32
CA THR A 183 -37.44 27.01 -8.22
C THR A 183 -37.11 28.45 -7.84
N VAL A 184 -37.26 29.37 -8.79
CA VAL A 184 -37.19 30.81 -8.50
C VAL A 184 -38.42 31.52 -9.06
N ALA A 185 -39.09 32.28 -8.20
CA ALA A 185 -40.14 33.20 -8.58
C ALA A 185 -39.57 34.62 -8.66
N VAL A 186 -39.81 35.30 -9.78
CA VAL A 186 -39.39 36.69 -9.99
C VAL A 186 -40.62 37.55 -10.17
N THR A 187 -40.70 38.62 -9.37
CA THR A 187 -41.78 39.60 -9.44
C THR A 187 -41.26 40.91 -10.05
N GLY A 188 -41.91 41.38 -11.12
CA GLY A 188 -41.57 42.60 -11.84
C GLY A 188 -42.74 43.09 -12.70
N THR A 189 -42.57 44.18 -13.44
CA THR A 189 -43.62 44.75 -14.31
C THR A 189 -43.52 44.19 -15.72
N LEU A 190 -44.61 43.62 -16.24
CA LEU A 190 -44.68 43.07 -17.59
C LEU A 190 -45.00 44.15 -18.64
N PRO A 191 -44.63 43.93 -19.92
CA PRO A 191 -45.05 44.73 -21.07
C PRO A 191 -46.51 45.18 -21.02
N GLY A 192 -46.70 46.48 -20.79
CA GLY A 192 -48.03 47.13 -20.79
C GLY A 192 -48.87 46.88 -19.53
N ALA A 193 -48.31 46.28 -18.48
CA ALA A 193 -48.95 46.14 -17.18
C ALA A 193 -48.64 47.34 -16.28
N THR A 194 -49.61 47.78 -15.49
CA THR A 194 -49.41 48.82 -14.45
C THR A 194 -49.10 48.23 -13.07
N GLU A 195 -49.32 46.93 -12.90
CA GLU A 195 -49.13 46.19 -11.65
C GLU A 195 -47.99 45.16 -11.80
N ALA A 196 -47.36 44.80 -10.68
CA ALA A 196 -46.31 43.78 -10.66
C ALA A 196 -46.91 42.36 -10.85
N ASN A 197 -46.21 41.54 -11.62
CA ASN A 197 -46.57 40.14 -11.90
C ASN A 197 -45.43 39.22 -11.49
N THR A 198 -45.77 38.00 -11.08
CA THR A 198 -44.81 36.98 -10.67
C THR A 198 -44.73 35.88 -11.73
N VAL A 199 -43.52 35.61 -12.23
CA VAL A 199 -43.23 34.48 -13.13
C VAL A 199 -42.31 33.51 -12.38
N THR A 200 -42.63 32.22 -12.44
CA THR A 200 -41.84 31.17 -11.77
C THR A 200 -41.11 30.34 -12.82
N SER A 201 -39.87 29.99 -12.54
CA SER A 201 -39.08 29.09 -13.39
C SER A 201 -39.62 27.67 -13.40
N ALA A 202 -39.17 26.85 -14.34
CA ALA A 202 -39.21 25.41 -14.17
C ALA A 202 -38.34 25.00 -12.95
N ALA A 203 -38.68 23.88 -12.33
CA ALA A 203 -37.88 23.29 -11.27
C ALA A 203 -36.56 22.71 -11.83
N THR A 204 -35.48 22.80 -11.05
CA THR A 204 -34.23 22.12 -11.39
C THR A 204 -34.39 20.60 -11.32
N VAL A 205 -33.40 19.86 -11.83
CA VAL A 205 -33.18 18.48 -11.39
C VAL A 205 -32.90 18.45 -9.88
N PRO A 206 -33.10 17.31 -9.20
CA PRO A 206 -32.73 17.16 -7.79
C PRO A 206 -31.27 17.58 -7.54
N VAL A 207 -31.04 18.32 -6.47
CA VAL A 207 -29.71 18.78 -6.08
C VAL A 207 -28.80 17.60 -5.81
N THR A 208 -27.66 17.55 -6.50
CA THR A 208 -26.61 16.54 -6.32
C THR A 208 -25.56 16.96 -5.30
N GLN A 209 -24.81 15.99 -4.80
CA GLN A 209 -23.71 16.20 -3.87
C GLN A 209 -22.53 15.33 -4.28
N SER A 210 -21.33 15.92 -4.32
CA SER A 210 -20.11 15.17 -4.59
C SER A 210 -19.85 14.14 -3.51
N PRO A 211 -19.29 12.97 -3.87
CA PRO A 211 -18.93 12.00 -2.87
C PRO A 211 -17.76 12.50 -2.03
N ALA A 212 -17.80 12.21 -0.74
CA ALA A 212 -16.68 12.42 0.17
C ALA A 212 -16.73 11.37 1.28
N PHE A 213 -15.60 10.77 1.62
CA PHE A 213 -15.51 9.88 2.78
C PHE A 213 -15.72 10.66 4.07
N LEU A 214 -16.33 10.01 5.05
CA LEU A 214 -16.68 10.59 6.34
C LEU A 214 -15.78 10.03 7.45
N GLY A 215 -15.42 10.89 8.39
CA GLY A 215 -14.74 10.49 9.61
C GLY A 215 -15.69 9.82 10.62
N ALA A 216 -15.14 9.45 11.77
CA ALA A 216 -15.93 8.89 12.88
C ALA A 216 -16.96 9.90 13.44
N ASP A 217 -16.73 11.19 13.24
CA ASP A 217 -17.63 12.30 13.57
C ASP A 217 -18.78 12.48 12.55
N GLY A 218 -18.74 11.78 11.43
CA GLY A 218 -19.73 11.89 10.35
C GLY A 218 -19.49 13.07 9.41
N GLU A 219 -18.40 13.82 9.58
CA GLU A 219 -18.03 14.94 8.71
C GLU A 219 -17.03 14.49 7.64
N PRO A 220 -16.94 15.20 6.49
CA PRO A 220 -15.97 14.88 5.45
C PRO A 220 -14.52 14.84 5.99
N THR A 221 -13.81 13.74 5.71
CA THR A 221 -12.43 13.54 6.18
C THR A 221 -11.42 13.56 5.03
N THR A 222 -10.20 13.99 5.35
CA THR A 222 -9.04 13.88 4.46
C THR A 222 -8.17 12.66 4.78
N ALA A 223 -8.49 11.89 5.82
CA ALA A 223 -7.76 10.66 6.15
C ALA A 223 -7.81 9.70 4.96
N GLY A 224 -6.65 9.21 4.52
CA GLY A 224 -6.57 8.34 3.35
C GLY A 224 -6.88 8.99 2.02
N ALA A 225 -7.02 10.32 1.93
CA ALA A 225 -7.27 11.00 0.64
C ALA A 225 -6.08 10.91 -0.34
N SER A 226 -4.91 10.46 0.11
CA SER A 226 -3.75 10.22 -0.75
C SER A 226 -2.91 9.05 -0.26
N ARG A 227 -2.20 8.39 -1.18
CA ARG A 227 -1.25 7.30 -0.89
C ARG A 227 -0.13 7.69 0.08
N LYS A 228 0.24 8.97 0.10
CA LYS A 228 1.30 9.49 0.98
C LYS A 228 0.82 9.68 2.43
N SER A 229 -0.49 9.60 2.66
CA SER A 229 -1.11 9.72 3.97
C SER A 229 -2.35 8.82 3.99
N PRO A 230 -2.14 7.48 3.96
CA PRO A 230 -3.24 6.52 3.96
C PRO A 230 -4.00 6.57 5.29
N LEU A 231 -5.24 6.09 5.28
CA LEU A 231 -5.98 5.79 6.49
C LEU A 231 -5.29 4.61 7.16
N VAL A 232 -4.77 4.82 8.38
CA VAL A 232 -4.11 3.76 9.14
C VAL A 232 -5.14 2.98 9.94
N LEU A 233 -5.17 1.67 9.73
CA LEU A 233 -5.99 0.72 10.49
C LEU A 233 -5.07 -0.31 11.15
N THR A 234 -5.40 -0.71 12.37
CA THR A 234 -4.65 -1.75 13.07
C THR A 234 -5.60 -2.79 13.67
N SER A 235 -5.13 -4.04 13.74
CA SER A 235 -5.81 -5.14 14.40
C SER A 235 -4.78 -6.11 14.97
N THR A 236 -5.19 -6.97 15.89
CA THR A 236 -4.36 -8.07 16.39
C THR A 236 -4.85 -9.40 15.83
N ALA A 237 -3.92 -10.32 15.55
CA ALA A 237 -4.23 -11.64 15.02
C ALA A 237 -5.23 -12.40 15.92
N GLY A 238 -6.31 -12.90 15.31
CA GLY A 238 -7.38 -13.64 15.97
C GLY A 238 -8.41 -12.78 16.70
N ASP A 239 -8.29 -11.46 16.68
CA ASP A 239 -9.34 -10.56 17.13
C ASP A 239 -10.36 -10.33 15.99
N SER A 240 -11.63 -10.16 16.37
CA SER A 240 -12.66 -9.78 15.41
C SER A 240 -12.45 -8.32 14.99
N PHE A 241 -12.34 -8.08 13.69
CA PHE A 241 -12.18 -6.76 13.12
C PHE A 241 -13.44 -6.36 12.34
N SER A 242 -13.85 -5.08 12.45
CA SER A 242 -14.86 -4.46 11.60
C SER A 242 -14.56 -2.97 11.44
N HIS A 243 -14.55 -2.49 10.20
CA HIS A 243 -14.45 -1.08 9.86
C HIS A 243 -15.41 -0.77 8.70
N THR A 244 -16.28 0.22 8.87
CA THR A 244 -17.21 0.63 7.81
C THR A 244 -16.73 1.93 7.18
N PHE A 245 -16.39 1.85 5.89
CA PHE A 245 -16.14 3.01 5.04
C PHE A 245 -17.46 3.72 4.77
N ARG A 246 -17.55 4.99 5.17
CA ARG A 246 -18.76 5.81 4.99
C ARG A 246 -18.46 6.95 4.05
N ALA A 247 -19.38 7.23 3.14
CA ALA A 247 -19.28 8.33 2.20
C ALA A 247 -20.62 9.05 2.13
N GLN A 248 -20.58 10.37 2.12
CA GLN A 248 -21.72 11.17 1.68
C GLN A 248 -21.73 11.24 0.16
N GLY A 249 -22.86 11.65 -0.43
CA GLY A 249 -23.02 11.88 -1.86
C GLY A 249 -24.48 11.77 -2.29
N PHE A 250 -24.83 12.41 -3.40
CA PHE A 250 -26.11 12.21 -4.06
C PHE A 250 -25.95 12.24 -5.59
N PRO A 251 -26.35 11.18 -6.31
CA PRO A 251 -27.00 9.94 -5.86
C PRO A 251 -26.25 9.14 -4.78
N GLU A 252 -26.95 8.23 -4.09
CA GLU A 252 -26.34 7.48 -2.98
C GLU A 252 -25.04 6.77 -3.43
N PRO A 253 -23.92 6.91 -2.68
CA PRO A 253 -22.66 6.33 -3.09
C PRO A 253 -22.69 4.79 -3.11
N THR A 254 -21.99 4.20 -4.08
CA THR A 254 -21.64 2.78 -4.11
C THR A 254 -20.16 2.58 -3.87
N TYR A 255 -19.76 1.47 -3.26
CA TYR A 255 -18.36 1.16 -2.97
C TYR A 255 -17.77 0.09 -3.88
N SER A 256 -16.46 0.15 -4.06
CA SER A 256 -15.66 -0.92 -4.66
C SER A 256 -14.24 -0.89 -4.09
N LEU A 257 -13.56 -2.04 -4.10
CA LEU A 257 -12.12 -2.06 -3.91
C LEU A 257 -11.42 -1.47 -5.14
N SER A 258 -10.21 -0.97 -4.93
CA SER A 258 -9.35 -0.39 -5.95
C SER A 258 -7.89 -0.64 -5.58
N TRP A 259 -7.03 -0.56 -6.59
CA TRP A 259 -5.59 -0.73 -6.40
C TRP A 259 -5.01 0.39 -5.53
N PHE A 260 -4.15 0.00 -4.59
CA PHE A 260 -3.39 0.99 -3.83
C PHE A 260 -2.41 1.73 -4.73
N SER A 261 -1.56 1.04 -5.49
CA SER A 261 -0.57 1.65 -6.38
C SER A 261 -1.04 1.69 -7.84
N GLN A 262 -0.46 2.59 -8.64
CA GLN A 262 -0.71 2.60 -10.08
C GLN A 262 0.01 1.42 -10.76
N ASP A 263 1.16 1.03 -10.23
CA ASP A 263 1.96 -0.07 -10.77
C ASP A 263 1.17 -1.39 -10.69
N ASP A 264 0.43 -1.63 -9.61
CA ASP A 264 -0.45 -2.79 -9.47
C ASP A 264 -1.61 -2.75 -10.47
N ALA A 265 -2.18 -1.55 -10.69
CA ALA A 265 -3.25 -1.35 -11.66
C ALA A 265 -2.75 -1.60 -13.09
N ASP A 266 -1.57 -1.08 -13.43
CA ASP A 266 -0.94 -1.26 -14.74
C ASP A 266 -0.57 -2.73 -14.96
N PHE A 267 -0.08 -3.43 -13.93
CA PHE A 267 0.15 -4.88 -13.98
C PHE A 267 -1.13 -5.66 -14.23
N ALA A 268 -2.22 -5.34 -13.53
CA ALA A 268 -3.51 -5.99 -13.73
C ALA A 268 -4.10 -5.73 -15.14
N ASP A 269 -3.86 -4.54 -15.70
CA ASP A 269 -4.26 -4.19 -17.07
C ASP A 269 -3.40 -4.92 -18.12
N GLU A 270 -2.10 -5.10 -17.86
CA GLU A 270 -1.19 -5.87 -18.72
C GLU A 270 -1.49 -7.38 -18.66
N TYR A 271 -1.83 -7.88 -17.47
CA TYR A 271 -2.08 -9.30 -17.19
C TYR A 271 -3.51 -9.52 -16.61
N PRO A 272 -4.55 -9.35 -17.44
CA PRO A 272 -5.94 -9.39 -16.96
C PRO A 272 -6.30 -10.76 -16.37
N GLY A 273 -6.76 -10.75 -15.12
CA GLY A 273 -7.18 -11.95 -14.38
C GLY A 273 -6.07 -12.65 -13.61
N GLU A 274 -4.83 -12.15 -13.64
CA GLU A 274 -3.73 -12.63 -12.79
C GLU A 274 -3.74 -12.01 -11.39
N SER A 275 -4.43 -10.88 -11.19
CA SER A 275 -4.57 -10.21 -9.89
C SER A 275 -5.93 -9.51 -9.77
N ASP A 276 -6.40 -9.34 -8.54
CA ASP A 276 -7.64 -8.61 -8.19
C ASP A 276 -7.39 -7.70 -6.96
N PRO A 277 -8.00 -6.50 -6.86
CA PRO A 277 -7.86 -5.65 -5.67
C PRO A 277 -8.23 -6.34 -4.35
N GLU A 278 -9.11 -7.34 -4.36
CA GLU A 278 -9.47 -8.14 -3.18
C GLU A 278 -8.26 -8.92 -2.62
N GLU A 279 -7.28 -9.26 -3.46
CA GLU A 279 -6.06 -9.95 -3.03
C GLU A 279 -5.12 -9.06 -2.22
N GLN A 280 -5.31 -7.73 -2.25
CA GLN A 280 -4.55 -6.78 -1.43
C GLN A 280 -5.02 -6.76 0.03
N LEU A 281 -6.21 -7.29 0.35
CA LEU A 281 -6.74 -7.31 1.71
C LEU A 281 -5.95 -8.28 2.61
N PRO A 282 -5.88 -8.02 3.93
CA PRO A 282 -5.37 -9.01 4.86
C PRO A 282 -6.15 -10.32 4.75
N TYR A 283 -5.45 -11.45 4.83
CA TYR A 283 -6.09 -12.75 4.76
C TYR A 283 -7.19 -12.91 5.82
N GLU A 284 -8.32 -13.50 5.41
CA GLU A 284 -9.49 -13.76 6.27
C GLU A 284 -10.29 -12.50 6.66
N LEU A 285 -9.94 -11.34 6.10
CA LEU A 285 -10.85 -10.21 6.01
C LEU A 285 -11.58 -10.21 4.66
N SER A 286 -12.77 -9.62 4.66
CA SER A 286 -13.62 -9.50 3.48
C SER A 286 -14.26 -8.12 3.44
N PHE A 287 -14.43 -7.60 2.23
CA PHE A 287 -15.06 -6.31 1.99
C PHE A 287 -16.45 -6.48 1.38
N ASP A 288 -17.47 -5.99 2.06
CA ASP A 288 -18.84 -5.92 1.54
C ASP A 288 -19.07 -4.57 0.84
N ALA A 289 -19.02 -4.59 -0.50
CA ALA A 289 -19.24 -3.41 -1.34
C ALA A 289 -20.65 -2.79 -1.21
N SER A 290 -21.64 -3.53 -0.70
CA SER A 290 -23.00 -3.01 -0.51
C SER A 290 -23.15 -2.16 0.75
N THR A 291 -22.28 -2.37 1.74
CA THR A 291 -22.30 -1.66 3.03
C THR A 291 -21.05 -0.82 3.28
N GLY A 292 -19.98 -1.07 2.51
CA GLY A 292 -18.65 -0.51 2.75
C GLY A 292 -17.97 -1.14 3.96
N GLU A 293 -18.39 -2.31 4.44
CA GLU A 293 -17.81 -2.94 5.63
C GLU A 293 -16.63 -3.85 5.28
N LEU A 294 -15.47 -3.57 5.86
CA LEU A 294 -14.34 -4.51 5.95
C LEU A 294 -14.44 -5.25 7.28
N SER A 295 -14.63 -6.57 7.25
CA SER A 295 -14.76 -7.37 8.47
C SER A 295 -14.16 -8.77 8.35
N GLY A 296 -13.84 -9.36 9.50
CA GLY A 296 -13.32 -10.72 9.57
C GLY A 296 -12.53 -11.00 10.84
N THR A 297 -11.68 -12.02 10.80
CA THR A 297 -10.80 -12.41 11.90
C THR A 297 -9.49 -12.88 11.30
N ALA A 298 -8.60 -11.95 11.00
CA ALA A 298 -7.30 -12.24 10.42
C ALA A 298 -6.44 -13.00 11.44
N THR A 299 -5.89 -14.15 11.05
CA THR A 299 -4.96 -14.92 11.90
C THR A 299 -3.50 -14.75 11.53
N LEU A 300 -3.21 -14.16 10.37
CA LEU A 300 -1.85 -13.88 9.92
C LEU A 300 -1.46 -12.43 10.26
N ALA A 301 -0.34 -12.26 10.95
CA ALA A 301 0.25 -10.95 11.12
C ALA A 301 0.90 -10.49 9.81
N MET A 302 0.52 -9.32 9.32
CA MET A 302 1.00 -8.76 8.06
C MET A 302 0.63 -7.29 7.94
N ASP A 303 1.39 -6.60 7.10
CA ASP A 303 0.99 -5.29 6.56
C ASP A 303 0.32 -5.47 5.20
N SER A 304 -0.68 -4.63 4.95
CA SER A 304 -1.49 -4.63 3.74
C SER A 304 -1.82 -3.20 3.35
N GLU A 305 -1.78 -2.92 2.06
CA GLU A 305 -2.17 -1.62 1.50
C GLU A 305 -3.21 -1.86 0.41
N PHE A 306 -4.34 -1.16 0.51
CA PHE A 306 -5.45 -1.28 -0.45
C PHE A 306 -6.21 0.04 -0.56
N ALA A 307 -7.09 0.18 -1.55
CA ALA A 307 -7.92 1.36 -1.68
C ALA A 307 -9.41 1.02 -1.79
N VAL A 308 -10.25 1.94 -1.30
CA VAL A 308 -11.70 1.88 -1.43
C VAL A 308 -12.16 3.09 -2.21
N THR A 309 -12.93 2.86 -3.27
CA THR A 309 -13.52 3.92 -4.09
C THR A 309 -15.02 4.02 -3.81
N ALA A 310 -15.48 5.23 -3.50
CA ALA A 310 -16.89 5.57 -3.40
C ALA A 310 -17.31 6.37 -4.63
N THR A 311 -18.36 5.92 -5.33
CA THR A 311 -18.87 6.55 -6.56
C THR A 311 -20.30 7.02 -6.36
N SER A 312 -20.56 8.31 -6.62
CA SER A 312 -21.87 8.96 -6.57
C SER A 312 -22.17 9.57 -7.94
N GLY A 313 -23.07 8.94 -8.69
CA GLY A 313 -23.37 9.34 -10.07
C GLY A 313 -22.17 9.12 -10.98
N THR A 314 -21.58 10.20 -11.50
CA THR A 314 -20.39 10.16 -12.37
C THR A 314 -19.11 10.60 -11.67
N GLU A 315 -19.19 10.89 -10.37
CA GLU A 315 -18.06 11.35 -9.58
C GLU A 315 -17.61 10.24 -8.63
N SER A 316 -16.30 10.09 -8.48
CA SER A 316 -15.69 9.10 -7.59
C SER A 316 -14.64 9.75 -6.70
N VAL A 317 -14.50 9.24 -5.49
CA VAL A 317 -13.43 9.57 -4.55
C VAL A 317 -12.82 8.27 -4.03
N THR A 318 -11.51 8.25 -3.85
CA THR A 318 -10.77 7.07 -3.39
C THR A 318 -10.13 7.37 -2.03
N GLN A 319 -10.24 6.43 -1.11
CA GLN A 319 -9.57 6.42 0.18
C GLN A 319 -8.56 5.28 0.19
N TYR A 320 -7.29 5.63 0.35
CA TYR A 320 -6.16 4.72 0.47
C TYR A 320 -6.00 4.30 1.91
N VAL A 321 -5.72 3.03 2.14
CA VAL A 321 -5.69 2.40 3.46
C VAL A 321 -4.38 1.62 3.61
N SER A 322 -3.76 1.78 4.76
CA SER A 322 -2.65 0.95 5.22
C SER A 322 -3.12 0.24 6.49
N MET A 323 -3.14 -1.08 6.45
CA MET A 323 -3.63 -1.92 7.52
C MET A 323 -2.53 -2.83 8.04
N THR A 324 -2.28 -2.77 9.35
CA THR A 324 -1.37 -3.67 10.05
C THR A 324 -2.17 -4.64 10.89
N VAL A 325 -2.00 -5.94 10.64
CA VAL A 325 -2.41 -7.00 11.56
C VAL A 325 -1.17 -7.39 12.37
N GLU A 326 -1.16 -7.02 13.65
CA GLU A 326 -0.09 -7.38 14.58
C GLU A 326 -0.22 -8.83 15.03
N ALA A 327 0.91 -9.45 15.38
CA ALA A 327 0.91 -10.76 16.03
C ALA A 327 0.18 -10.69 17.39
N ALA A 328 -0.49 -11.77 17.77
CA ALA A 328 -1.08 -11.90 19.09
C ALA A 328 0.01 -12.10 20.17
N ALA A 329 -0.40 -12.21 21.43
CA ALA A 329 0.54 -12.46 22.52
C ALA A 329 1.37 -13.75 22.27
N PRO A 330 2.69 -13.73 22.56
CA PRO A 330 3.55 -14.89 22.36
C PRO A 330 3.10 -16.09 23.20
N VAL A 331 3.24 -17.28 22.62
CA VAL A 331 2.91 -18.56 23.28
C VAL A 331 4.11 -19.50 23.41
N GLY A 332 5.18 -19.26 22.66
CA GLY A 332 6.42 -20.03 22.78
C GLY A 332 7.40 -19.74 21.65
N VAL A 333 8.43 -20.59 21.53
CA VAL A 333 9.47 -20.45 20.50
C VAL A 333 9.19 -21.42 19.37
N MET A 334 9.06 -20.94 18.14
CA MET A 334 9.12 -21.81 16.96
C MET A 334 10.56 -21.92 16.52
N VAL A 335 11.03 -23.13 16.24
CA VAL A 335 12.42 -23.40 15.84
C VAL A 335 12.44 -23.94 14.42
N TYR A 336 13.34 -23.41 13.61
CA TYR A 336 13.67 -23.90 12.28
C TYR A 336 15.09 -24.45 12.33
N THR A 337 15.29 -25.64 11.76
CA THR A 337 16.64 -26.22 11.70
C THR A 337 16.85 -27.04 10.43
N THR A 338 18.08 -27.06 9.95
CA THR A 338 18.50 -27.78 8.74
C THR A 338 19.97 -28.17 8.85
N ASP A 339 20.43 -29.11 8.02
CA ASP A 339 21.85 -29.46 7.96
C ASP A 339 22.65 -28.29 7.36
N ARG A 340 23.79 -27.94 7.97
CA ARG A 340 24.70 -26.92 7.44
C ARG A 340 25.30 -27.39 6.12
N ALA A 341 25.54 -28.69 5.97
CA ALA A 341 26.08 -29.25 4.75
C ALA A 341 25.12 -29.00 3.59
N GLY A 342 25.62 -28.33 2.57
CA GLY A 342 24.84 -27.95 1.41
C GLY A 342 24.09 -26.64 1.58
N LEU A 343 23.93 -26.03 2.78
CA LEU A 343 23.11 -24.82 2.95
C LEU A 343 23.43 -23.69 1.95
N PHE A 344 24.71 -23.57 1.56
CA PHE A 344 25.24 -22.58 0.62
C PHE A 344 25.75 -23.18 -0.71
N ASP A 345 25.45 -24.44 -1.00
CA ASP A 345 25.80 -25.03 -2.29
C ASP A 345 24.87 -24.47 -3.36
N GLU A 346 25.46 -23.72 -4.30
CA GLU A 346 24.81 -23.03 -5.43
C GLU A 346 24.64 -23.95 -6.66
N SER A 347 24.99 -25.24 -6.56
CA SER A 347 24.81 -26.15 -7.69
C SER A 347 23.34 -26.46 -7.94
N ASP A 348 22.85 -26.13 -9.14
CA ASP A 348 21.57 -26.60 -9.71
C ASP A 348 21.51 -28.14 -9.91
N ASP A 349 22.49 -28.88 -9.37
CA ASP A 349 22.45 -30.34 -9.31
C ASP A 349 21.55 -30.74 -8.13
N ASP A 350 20.25 -30.87 -8.41
CA ASP A 350 19.12 -31.34 -7.56
C ASP A 350 19.34 -32.69 -6.82
N ASP A 351 20.56 -33.22 -6.74
CA ASP A 351 20.84 -34.54 -6.15
C ASP A 351 21.09 -34.50 -4.63
N THR A 352 21.13 -33.31 -4.00
CA THR A 352 21.30 -33.20 -2.54
C THR A 352 19.96 -32.99 -1.85
N GLU A 353 19.28 -34.09 -1.53
CA GLU A 353 18.03 -34.11 -0.76
C GLU A 353 18.23 -33.42 0.61
N ARG A 354 17.83 -32.15 0.72
CA ARG A 354 17.90 -31.40 1.98
C ARG A 354 16.66 -31.69 2.80
N THR A 355 16.87 -32.13 4.03
CA THR A 355 15.80 -32.23 5.01
C THR A 355 15.89 -31.06 5.99
N SER A 356 14.80 -30.31 6.12
CA SER A 356 14.64 -29.25 7.11
C SER A 356 13.53 -29.61 8.09
N TRP A 357 13.53 -28.99 9.26
CA TRP A 357 12.55 -29.25 10.31
C TRP A 357 12.01 -27.96 10.89
N ILE A 358 10.71 -27.96 11.14
CA ILE A 358 10.03 -26.95 11.94
C ILE A 358 9.61 -27.62 13.24
N ILE A 359 10.01 -27.06 14.37
CA ILE A 359 9.60 -27.48 15.69
C ILE A 359 8.66 -26.41 16.24
N GLU A 360 7.39 -26.77 16.41
CA GLU A 360 6.37 -25.91 16.99
C GLU A 360 6.64 -25.67 18.49
N PRO A 361 6.06 -24.59 19.07
CA PRO A 361 6.17 -24.29 20.50
C PRO A 361 5.82 -25.44 21.46
N ASP A 362 4.99 -26.40 21.03
CA ASP A 362 4.62 -27.58 21.82
C ASP A 362 5.60 -28.77 21.66
N GLY A 363 6.67 -28.59 20.89
CA GLY A 363 7.68 -29.61 20.56
C GLY A 363 7.29 -30.52 19.39
N SER A 364 6.13 -30.30 18.75
CA SER A 364 5.74 -31.04 17.55
C SER A 364 6.69 -30.73 16.39
N VAL A 365 7.16 -31.77 15.71
CA VAL A 365 8.07 -31.63 14.57
C VAL A 365 7.30 -31.77 13.27
N TYR A 366 7.62 -30.92 12.31
CA TYR A 366 7.27 -31.09 10.89
C TYR A 366 8.57 -31.25 10.11
N THR A 367 8.63 -32.30 9.30
CA THR A 367 9.79 -32.60 8.47
C THR A 367 9.49 -32.16 7.04
N LEU A 368 10.36 -31.31 6.49
CA LEU A 368 10.30 -30.76 5.15
C LEU A 368 11.40 -31.43 4.32
N GLY A 369 11.00 -32.34 3.44
CA GLY A 369 11.84 -32.81 2.34
C GLY A 369 11.65 -31.91 1.12
N GLU A 370 12.34 -32.25 0.04
CA GLU A 370 12.34 -31.49 -1.22
C GLU A 370 10.97 -31.48 -1.91
N GLU A 371 10.31 -32.65 -1.97
CA GLU A 371 8.97 -32.80 -2.56
C GLU A 371 7.88 -33.08 -1.52
N ASP A 372 8.26 -33.42 -0.28
CA ASP A 372 7.36 -33.96 0.73
C ASP A 372 7.31 -33.13 2.02
N PHE A 373 6.08 -32.91 2.51
CA PHE A 373 5.82 -32.32 3.83
C PHE A 373 5.18 -33.37 4.74
N THR A 374 5.87 -33.72 5.82
CA THR A 374 5.41 -34.78 6.75
C THR A 374 5.25 -34.27 8.18
N VAL A 375 4.12 -34.62 8.80
CA VAL A 375 3.86 -34.32 10.21
C VAL A 375 4.56 -35.37 11.06
N GLY A 376 5.35 -34.91 12.03
CA GLY A 376 6.22 -35.74 12.84
C GLY A 376 7.63 -35.85 12.26
N GLY A 377 8.35 -36.87 12.76
CA GLY A 377 9.76 -37.05 12.47
C GLY A 377 10.64 -36.52 13.59
N ARG A 378 11.94 -36.42 13.30
CA ARG A 378 12.95 -35.96 14.23
C ARG A 378 14.11 -35.35 13.43
N PRO A 379 14.63 -34.19 13.84
CA PRO A 379 15.90 -33.69 13.32
C PRO A 379 16.98 -34.76 13.37
N THR A 380 17.68 -34.97 12.26
CA THR A 380 18.73 -35.99 12.15
C THR A 380 19.97 -35.40 11.51
N VAL A 381 21.14 -35.78 12.00
CA VAL A 381 22.43 -35.33 11.47
C VAL A 381 23.46 -36.45 11.63
N LYS A 382 24.48 -36.51 10.77
CA LYS A 382 25.59 -37.46 10.94
C LYS A 382 26.50 -37.02 12.09
N GLN A 383 27.13 -37.97 12.75
CA GLN A 383 28.17 -37.70 13.74
C GLN A 383 29.28 -36.85 13.11
N GLY A 384 29.61 -35.75 13.78
CA GLY A 384 30.53 -34.71 13.30
C GLY A 384 29.88 -33.66 12.39
N GLY A 385 28.60 -33.81 12.06
CA GLY A 385 27.83 -32.82 11.30
C GLY A 385 27.32 -31.68 12.17
N THR A 386 26.79 -30.66 11.49
CA THR A 386 26.33 -29.41 12.09
C THR A 386 24.91 -29.12 11.64
N LEU A 387 24.02 -28.83 12.59
CA LEU A 387 22.72 -28.25 12.29
C LEU A 387 22.78 -26.74 12.45
N VAL A 388 22.16 -26.02 11.52
CA VAL A 388 21.91 -24.59 11.67
C VAL A 388 20.54 -24.41 12.30
N ILE A 389 20.44 -23.54 13.30
CA ILE A 389 19.25 -23.34 14.12
C ILE A 389 18.87 -21.87 14.11
N GLN A 390 17.59 -21.62 13.85
CA GLN A 390 16.95 -20.34 14.06
C GLN A 390 15.75 -20.54 14.98
N GLY A 391 15.49 -19.61 15.89
CA GLY A 391 14.33 -19.68 16.77
C GLY A 391 13.83 -18.29 17.13
N GLY A 392 12.51 -18.13 17.13
CA GLY A 392 11.87 -16.86 17.47
C GLY A 392 10.58 -17.07 18.25
N ALA A 393 10.24 -16.10 19.10
CA ALA A 393 8.95 -16.08 19.77
C ALA A 393 7.83 -15.96 18.73
N VAL A 394 6.78 -16.77 18.89
CA VAL A 394 5.61 -16.74 18.03
C VAL A 394 4.32 -16.68 18.84
N ASP A 395 3.27 -16.15 18.24
CA ASP A 395 1.92 -16.20 18.79
C ASP A 395 1.24 -17.56 18.57
N ARG A 396 -0.01 -17.70 19.05
CA ARG A 396 -0.81 -18.93 18.87
C ARG A 396 -1.07 -19.31 17.42
N PHE A 397 -0.90 -18.37 16.49
CA PHE A 397 -1.00 -18.57 15.06
C PHE A 397 0.38 -18.68 14.39
N GLY A 398 1.46 -18.86 15.15
CA GLY A 398 2.80 -19.00 14.58
C GLY A 398 3.31 -17.72 13.91
N ASN A 399 2.67 -16.57 14.14
CA ASN A 399 3.18 -15.29 13.67
C ASN A 399 4.42 -14.92 14.51
N PRO A 400 5.52 -14.46 13.90
CA PRO A 400 6.67 -13.99 14.65
C PRO A 400 6.32 -12.73 15.44
N ILE A 401 6.86 -12.60 16.66
CA ILE A 401 6.78 -11.38 17.46
C ILE A 401 7.95 -10.47 17.10
N GLY A 402 7.70 -9.15 16.95
CA GLY A 402 8.69 -8.17 16.50
C GLY A 402 8.58 -7.79 15.01
N GLY A 403 7.71 -8.48 14.26
CA GLY A 403 7.58 -8.25 12.82
C GLY A 403 8.78 -8.76 12.02
N PHE A 404 8.77 -8.55 10.71
CA PHE A 404 9.88 -8.94 9.81
C PHE A 404 10.93 -7.83 9.63
N ASP A 405 10.66 -6.63 10.17
CA ASP A 405 11.42 -5.39 9.93
C ASP A 405 12.30 -4.98 11.14
N ASP A 406 12.36 -5.80 12.18
CA ASP A 406 13.32 -5.60 13.27
C ASP A 406 14.74 -5.83 12.71
N GLU A 407 15.48 -4.74 12.49
CA GLU A 407 16.83 -4.69 11.89
C GLU A 407 17.88 -5.54 12.63
N THR A 408 17.57 -6.03 13.83
CA THR A 408 18.40 -6.96 14.59
C THR A 408 17.54 -8.06 15.20
N PRO A 409 17.41 -9.23 14.56
CA PRO A 409 16.71 -10.36 15.16
C PRO A 409 17.40 -10.76 16.48
N GLU A 410 16.63 -10.88 17.57
CA GLU A 410 17.18 -11.35 18.84
C GLU A 410 17.75 -12.77 18.65
N MET A 411 19.06 -12.92 18.86
CA MET A 411 19.73 -14.22 18.82
C MET A 411 19.08 -15.19 19.81
N PRO A 412 18.62 -16.37 19.37
CA PRO A 412 18.11 -17.37 20.28
C PRO A 412 19.25 -17.93 21.14
N VAL A 413 18.94 -18.23 22.40
CA VAL A 413 19.86 -18.96 23.29
C VAL A 413 19.65 -20.46 23.06
N VAL A 414 20.66 -21.12 22.48
CA VAL A 414 20.65 -22.57 22.25
C VAL A 414 21.49 -23.29 23.29
N THR A 415 20.96 -24.38 23.83
CA THR A 415 21.66 -25.27 24.77
C THR A 415 21.46 -26.73 24.39
N SER A 416 22.40 -27.59 24.78
CA SER A 416 22.34 -29.05 24.59
C SER A 416 22.50 -29.76 25.93
N ASP A 417 21.84 -30.91 26.10
CA ASP A 417 22.06 -31.81 27.23
C ASP A 417 23.41 -32.56 27.16
N VAL A 418 24.06 -32.57 25.99
CA VAL A 418 25.37 -33.18 25.78
C VAL A 418 26.44 -32.09 25.75
N ALA A 419 27.27 -32.06 26.81
CA ALA A 419 28.28 -31.02 27.01
C ALA A 419 29.42 -31.00 25.97
N SER A 420 29.57 -32.04 25.15
CA SER A 420 30.56 -32.05 24.06
C SER A 420 30.08 -31.32 22.82
N ASP A 421 28.79 -31.04 22.69
CA ASP A 421 28.26 -30.33 21.52
C ASP A 421 28.80 -28.90 21.49
N VAL A 422 29.15 -28.44 20.28
CA VAL A 422 29.72 -27.11 20.07
C VAL A 422 28.62 -26.21 19.53
N ILE A 423 28.26 -25.19 20.31
CA ILE A 423 27.23 -24.21 19.98
C ILE A 423 27.92 -22.87 19.76
N ALA A 424 27.74 -22.28 18.58
CA ALA A 424 28.32 -20.98 18.24
C ALA A 424 27.39 -20.24 17.25
N PRO A 425 27.40 -18.90 17.22
CA PRO A 425 26.79 -18.16 16.12
C PRO A 425 27.30 -18.69 14.79
N ASP A 426 26.41 -18.76 13.80
CA ASP A 426 26.78 -19.10 12.43
C ASP A 426 27.89 -18.13 11.94
N PRO A 427 29.00 -18.62 11.40
CA PRO A 427 30.11 -17.76 10.98
C PRO A 427 29.75 -16.81 9.82
N ASP A 428 28.76 -17.17 9.01
CA ASP A 428 28.33 -16.43 7.80
C ASP A 428 27.03 -15.65 8.06
N LEU A 429 26.11 -16.24 8.81
CA LEU A 429 24.75 -15.71 9.05
C LEU A 429 24.43 -15.44 10.52
N GLY A 430 25.44 -15.42 11.40
CA GLY A 430 25.25 -15.22 12.83
C GLY A 430 24.56 -13.90 13.17
N ASP A 431 24.84 -12.83 12.41
CA ASP A 431 24.19 -11.53 12.60
C ASP A 431 22.68 -11.54 12.25
N LEU A 432 22.20 -12.60 11.57
CA LEU A 432 20.79 -12.79 11.21
C LEU A 432 20.01 -13.68 12.19
N GLY A 433 20.57 -14.03 13.35
CA GLY A 433 19.85 -14.88 14.32
C GLY A 433 20.22 -16.37 14.27
N LEU A 434 21.18 -16.78 13.44
CA LEU A 434 21.46 -18.20 13.18
C LEU A 434 22.56 -18.75 14.08
N VAL A 435 22.34 -19.95 14.62
CA VAL A 435 23.24 -20.64 15.56
C VAL A 435 23.60 -22.02 15.02
N ASP A 436 24.89 -22.30 14.90
CA ASP A 436 25.40 -23.61 14.59
C ASP A 436 25.48 -24.50 15.83
N VAL A 437 25.03 -25.75 15.69
CA VAL A 437 25.23 -26.82 16.67
C VAL A 437 25.94 -27.98 16.00
N THR A 438 27.18 -28.23 16.38
CA THR A 438 27.99 -29.36 15.89
C THR A 438 27.98 -30.51 16.88
N PHE A 439 27.77 -31.74 16.40
CA PHE A 439 27.53 -32.93 17.23
C PHE A 439 28.67 -33.96 17.16
N PRO A 440 29.63 -33.99 18.10
CA PRO A 440 30.79 -34.89 18.02
C PRO A 440 30.49 -36.37 18.28
N HIS A 441 29.35 -36.68 18.92
CA HIS A 441 29.03 -38.03 19.39
C HIS A 441 27.69 -38.51 18.83
N ALA A 442 27.64 -39.77 18.41
CA ALA A 442 26.40 -40.39 17.95
C ALA A 442 25.53 -40.78 19.14
N SER A 443 24.44 -40.07 19.36
CA SER A 443 23.42 -40.40 20.35
C SER A 443 22.14 -39.61 20.07
N ILE A 444 21.17 -39.64 20.99
CA ILE A 444 20.07 -38.68 20.97
C ILE A 444 20.47 -37.50 21.85
N HIS A 445 20.45 -36.30 21.27
CA HIS A 445 20.78 -35.04 21.93
C HIS A 445 19.50 -34.24 22.10
N ASN A 446 19.24 -33.67 23.26
CA ASN A 446 18.11 -32.77 23.48
C ASN A 446 18.59 -31.33 23.46
N LEU A 447 18.17 -30.61 22.43
CA LEU A 447 18.41 -29.18 22.33
C LEU A 447 17.27 -28.41 22.98
N THR A 448 17.61 -27.26 23.58
CA THR A 448 16.64 -26.27 24.04
C THR A 448 16.99 -24.92 23.45
N VAL A 449 16.03 -24.32 22.75
CA VAL A 449 16.14 -23.01 22.10
C VAL A 449 15.24 -22.05 22.85
N ALA A 450 15.79 -20.96 23.35
CA ALA A 450 15.08 -19.96 24.13
C ALA A 450 15.14 -18.56 23.49
N SER A 451 14.06 -17.82 23.61
CA SER A 451 13.93 -16.41 23.21
C SER A 451 13.05 -15.70 24.25
N GLY A 452 13.60 -14.65 24.86
CA GLY A 452 12.99 -13.99 26.02
C GLY A 452 12.63 -14.98 27.14
N ALA A 453 11.35 -15.00 27.52
CA ALA A 453 10.83 -15.87 28.58
C ALA A 453 10.37 -17.26 28.10
N PHE A 454 10.47 -17.54 26.79
CA PHE A 454 9.97 -18.76 26.18
C PHE A 454 11.11 -19.69 25.76
N SER A 455 10.84 -20.99 25.72
CA SER A 455 11.79 -21.98 25.23
C SER A 455 11.10 -23.21 24.66
N THR A 456 11.70 -23.83 23.65
CA THR A 456 11.25 -25.07 23.04
C THR A 456 12.38 -26.08 23.03
N SER A 457 12.09 -27.30 23.46
CA SER A 457 13.06 -28.40 23.52
C SER A 457 12.69 -29.51 22.55
N PHE A 458 13.67 -30.10 21.87
CA PHE A 458 13.47 -31.20 20.94
C PHE A 458 14.68 -32.12 20.88
N ALA A 459 14.43 -33.37 20.48
CA ALA A 459 15.47 -34.38 20.33
C ALA A 459 16.04 -34.36 18.90
N VAL A 460 17.36 -34.50 18.79
CA VAL A 460 18.12 -34.68 17.56
C VAL A 460 18.70 -36.10 17.54
N ASP A 461 18.51 -36.83 16.44
CA ASP A 461 19.12 -38.15 16.21
C ASP A 461 20.47 -37.99 15.49
N VAL A 462 21.56 -38.11 16.24
CA VAL A 462 22.93 -38.03 15.72
C VAL A 462 23.38 -39.43 15.32
N ARG A 463 23.42 -39.68 14.02
CA ARG A 463 23.69 -41.00 13.45
C ARG A 463 25.19 -41.30 13.38
N PRO A 464 25.64 -42.51 13.73
CA PRO A 464 27.06 -42.85 13.67
C PRO A 464 27.60 -42.79 12.25
N THR A 465 28.78 -42.20 12.08
CA THR A 465 29.51 -42.20 10.82
C THR A 465 30.37 -43.47 10.77
N VAL A 466 30.05 -44.40 9.88
CA VAL A 466 30.83 -45.64 9.72
C VAL A 466 32.18 -45.28 9.07
N ALA A 467 33.28 -45.44 9.81
CA ALA A 467 34.61 -45.34 9.22
C ALA A 467 34.76 -46.41 8.12
N PRO A 468 35.31 -46.07 6.94
CA PRO A 468 35.53 -47.07 5.90
C PRO A 468 36.41 -48.18 6.48
N ALA A 469 36.01 -49.43 6.27
CA ALA A 469 36.81 -50.58 6.66
C ALA A 469 38.19 -50.41 6.03
N VAL A 470 39.24 -50.32 6.86
CA VAL A 470 40.62 -50.28 6.39
C VAL A 470 40.84 -51.56 5.59
N ALA A 471 40.93 -51.45 4.27
CA ALA A 471 41.27 -52.57 3.42
C ALA A 471 42.63 -53.13 3.89
N PRO A 472 42.79 -54.46 4.06
CA PRO A 472 44.07 -55.02 4.45
C PRO A 472 45.11 -54.63 3.40
N VAL A 473 46.19 -53.99 3.85
CA VAL A 473 47.29 -53.55 3.00
C VAL A 473 47.86 -54.78 2.28
N PRO A 474 47.80 -54.89 0.94
CA PRO A 474 48.39 -56.03 0.26
C PRO A 474 49.92 -55.96 0.40
N VAL A 475 50.51 -57.06 0.90
CA VAL A 475 51.95 -57.23 1.00
C VAL A 475 52.57 -57.15 -0.40
N ALA A 476 53.57 -56.29 -0.56
CA ALA A 476 54.23 -56.02 -1.84
C ALA A 476 54.89 -57.27 -2.44
N ALA A 477 54.60 -57.55 -3.71
CA ALA A 477 55.36 -58.44 -4.57
C ALA A 477 56.24 -57.62 -5.55
N PRO A 478 57.42 -58.12 -5.98
CA PRO A 478 58.42 -57.29 -6.65
C PRO A 478 58.23 -57.21 -8.18
N GLY A 479 58.31 -55.99 -8.72
CA GLY A 479 59.16 -55.62 -9.88
C GLY A 479 58.73 -55.84 -11.34
N ALA A 480 58.34 -54.71 -11.98
CA ALA A 480 58.65 -54.23 -13.36
C ALA A 480 57.81 -54.73 -14.59
N PRO A 481 57.77 -54.00 -15.74
CA PRO A 481 57.91 -52.55 -16.00
C PRO A 481 56.85 -51.91 -16.97
N VAL A 482 56.75 -50.57 -16.87
CA VAL A 482 56.35 -49.47 -17.80
C VAL A 482 55.63 -49.78 -19.13
N ASN A 483 54.56 -49.02 -19.42
CA ASN A 483 54.34 -48.43 -20.75
C ASN A 483 53.75 -47.02 -20.66
N THR A 484 54.45 -46.08 -21.29
CA THR A 484 54.12 -44.67 -21.52
C THR A 484 53.40 -44.50 -22.85
N GLY A 485 52.36 -43.66 -22.89
CA GLY A 485 51.89 -43.06 -24.14
C GLY A 485 50.53 -42.36 -24.04
N GLY A 486 50.47 -41.08 -24.46
CA GLY A 486 49.24 -40.52 -25.06
C GLY A 486 48.62 -39.24 -24.47
N THR A 487 49.37 -38.13 -24.42
CA THR A 487 49.09 -36.85 -25.11
C THR A 487 47.69 -36.16 -25.06
N LEU A 488 47.65 -34.95 -24.44
CA LEU A 488 46.96 -33.66 -24.77
C LEU A 488 45.42 -33.64 -24.96
N ALA A 489 44.67 -32.54 -24.79
CA ALA A 489 44.69 -31.25 -24.09
C ALA A 489 43.39 -30.54 -24.52
N TYR A 490 42.71 -29.81 -23.63
CA TYR A 490 41.72 -28.75 -23.94
C TYR A 490 41.47 -28.00 -22.62
N THR A 491 41.93 -26.78 -22.30
CA THR A 491 41.91 -25.42 -22.89
C THR A 491 40.56 -24.70 -22.85
N GLY A 492 40.50 -23.66 -22.02
CA GLY A 492 39.48 -22.60 -22.01
C GLY A 492 38.46 -22.79 -20.89
N SER A 493 38.12 -21.80 -20.06
CA SER A 493 38.36 -20.35 -20.14
C SER A 493 38.19 -19.72 -18.76
N ASP A 494 38.99 -18.68 -18.49
CA ASP A 494 38.65 -17.64 -17.51
C ASP A 494 37.31 -16.98 -17.87
N THR A 495 36.48 -16.66 -16.87
CA THR A 495 35.81 -15.36 -16.81
C THR A 495 35.48 -14.97 -15.36
N THR A 496 36.15 -13.89 -14.99
CA THR A 496 35.88 -12.85 -14.01
C THR A 496 34.41 -12.44 -13.83
N ASP A 497 34.06 -12.21 -12.57
CA ASP A 497 33.06 -11.30 -11.95
C ASP A 497 31.69 -11.08 -12.61
N ALA A 498 30.65 -11.35 -11.81
CA ALA A 498 29.55 -10.41 -11.59
C ALA A 498 28.82 -10.71 -10.26
N LEU A 499 29.05 -9.85 -9.25
CA LEU A 499 28.12 -9.33 -8.23
C LEU A 499 27.11 -10.30 -7.56
N PRO A 500 27.28 -10.63 -6.26
CA PRO A 500 26.23 -11.28 -5.48
C PRO A 500 25.25 -10.25 -4.92
N TRP A 501 23.97 -10.39 -5.25
CA TRP A 501 22.88 -9.91 -4.39
C TRP A 501 21.75 -10.92 -4.39
N ALA A 502 21.19 -11.11 -3.19
CA ALA A 502 19.96 -11.80 -2.84
C ALA A 502 20.02 -13.33 -2.76
N LEU A 503 20.23 -13.88 -1.55
CA LEU A 503 19.48 -15.06 -1.08
C LEU A 503 19.62 -15.30 0.44
N GLY A 504 18.98 -14.42 1.23
CA GLY A 504 18.66 -14.64 2.65
C GLY A 504 17.22 -15.14 2.89
N LEU A 505 16.48 -15.53 1.86
CA LEU A 505 15.01 -15.62 1.90
C LEU A 505 14.39 -17.03 1.83
N LEU A 506 15.18 -18.10 1.77
CA LEU A 506 14.63 -19.46 1.64
C LEU A 506 14.17 -20.08 2.98
N VAL A 507 14.66 -19.58 4.12
CA VAL A 507 14.35 -20.17 5.44
C VAL A 507 13.07 -19.59 6.06
N ALA A 508 12.72 -18.32 5.76
CA ALA A 508 11.51 -17.67 6.28
C ALA A 508 10.26 -17.92 5.41
N GLY A 509 10.40 -18.02 4.08
CA GLY A 509 9.28 -18.21 3.15
C GLY A 509 8.58 -19.58 3.25
N ALA A 510 9.34 -20.64 3.58
CA ALA A 510 8.80 -21.98 3.72
C ALA A 510 7.91 -22.16 4.98
N GLY A 511 8.17 -21.38 6.05
CA GLY A 511 7.40 -21.44 7.30
C GLY A 511 5.93 -21.01 7.13
N LEU A 512 5.69 -20.00 6.30
CA LEU A 512 4.36 -19.43 6.05
C LEU A 512 3.48 -20.37 5.20
N ILE A 513 4.08 -21.11 4.26
CA ILE A 513 3.36 -22.08 3.40
C ILE A 513 3.09 -23.40 4.15
N GLY A 514 4.05 -23.89 4.95
CA GLY A 514 3.91 -25.12 5.74
C GLY A 514 2.85 -25.01 6.84
N ALA A 515 2.84 -23.93 7.62
CA ALA A 515 1.84 -23.68 8.66
C ALA A 515 0.41 -23.54 8.09
N ARG A 516 0.30 -22.97 6.89
CA ARG A 516 -0.98 -22.76 6.16
C ARG A 516 -1.64 -24.07 5.73
N PHE A 517 -0.87 -25.08 5.33
CA PHE A 517 -1.40 -26.39 4.94
C PHE A 517 -1.80 -27.27 6.15
N ALA A 518 -1.04 -27.21 7.23
CA ALA A 518 -1.33 -27.99 8.44
C ALA A 518 -2.63 -27.54 9.15
N ARG A 519 -2.87 -26.23 9.25
CA ARG A 519 -4.05 -25.69 9.97
C ARG A 519 -5.35 -25.75 9.18
N ARG A 520 -5.31 -25.61 7.85
CA ARG A 520 -6.50 -25.82 6.98
C ARG A 520 -7.12 -27.20 7.17
N ARG A 521 -6.33 -28.24 7.49
CA ARG A 521 -6.83 -29.61 7.75
C ARG A 521 -7.43 -29.79 9.16
N ARG A 522 -7.03 -28.99 10.16
CA ARG A 522 -7.64 -29.06 11.52
C ARG A 522 -8.99 -28.36 11.59
N ALA A 523 -9.22 -27.29 10.81
CA ALA A 523 -10.51 -26.60 10.75
C ALA A 523 -11.59 -27.35 9.93
N GLN A 524 -11.20 -28.37 9.16
CA GLN A 524 -12.10 -29.17 8.32
C GLN A 524 -12.40 -30.58 8.89
N ARG A 525 -12.11 -30.84 10.18
CA ARG A 525 -12.43 -32.10 10.86
C ARG A 525 -13.34 -31.91 12.06
#